data_AF-X0VCH3-F1
#
_entry.id   AF-X0VCH3-F1
#
_cell.length_a   1.000
_cell.length_b   1.000
_cell.length_c   1.000
_cell.angle_alpha   90.00
_cell.angle_beta   90.00
_cell.angle_gamma   90.00
#
_symmetry.space_group_name_H-M   'P 1'
#
loop_
_entity.id
_entity.type
_entity.pdbx_description
1 polymer ?
#
loop_
_entity_poly.entity_id
_entity_poly.type
_entity_poly.pdbx_seq_one_letter_code
_entity_poly.pdbx_strand_id
1 'polypeptide(L)'
;MLMTPEPLKIGPFEITNRLFVGTGKYATYELMRDALAESGCEVVTVAVRRERMLDEQNRNILDFLDPDKYMLLPNTAGCFNAEDTIRTARLGRELLEGLGNKGASWVKLEVLGDTKTLLPDPIGTLQALEVLKKE
;
A
#
# COMPACT_ATOMS: atom_id res chain seq x y z
N MET A 1 -21.60 -27.82 3.23
CA MET A 1 -20.35 -27.50 2.52
C MET A 1 -20.36 -25.99 2.33
N LEU A 2 -19.53 -25.25 3.05
CA LEU A 2 -19.43 -23.79 2.86
C LEU A 2 -18.81 -23.58 1.47
N MET A 3 -19.54 -22.92 0.57
CA MET A 3 -18.99 -22.55 -0.73
C MET A 3 -17.84 -21.59 -0.48
N THR A 4 -16.64 -21.92 -0.95
CA THR A 4 -15.55 -20.96 -1.05
C THR A 4 -16.03 -19.79 -1.91
N PRO A 5 -16.01 -18.55 -1.40
CA PRO A 5 -16.46 -17.40 -2.17
C PRO A 5 -15.57 -17.25 -3.41
N GLU A 6 -16.18 -16.80 -4.51
CA GLU A 6 -15.41 -16.50 -5.73
C GLU A 6 -14.32 -15.45 -5.43
N PRO A 7 -13.15 -15.54 -6.09
CA PRO A 7 -12.10 -14.53 -5.95
C PRO A 7 -12.61 -13.12 -6.28
N LEU A 8 -12.20 -12.14 -5.47
CA LEU A 8 -12.40 -10.73 -5.75
C LEU A 8 -11.50 -10.33 -6.93
N LYS A 9 -12.10 -9.86 -8.02
CA LYS A 9 -11.37 -9.31 -9.17
C LYS A 9 -11.27 -7.80 -9.08
N ILE A 10 -10.05 -7.26 -9.14
CA ILE A 10 -9.79 -5.84 -9.27
C ILE A 10 -8.78 -5.68 -10.39
N GLY A 11 -9.14 -4.95 -11.46
CA GLY A 11 -8.31 -4.86 -12.66
C GLY A 11 -7.88 -6.25 -13.16
N PRO A 12 -6.58 -6.51 -13.38
CA PRO A 12 -6.08 -7.80 -13.84
C PRO A 12 -5.84 -8.83 -12.71
N PHE A 13 -6.10 -8.48 -11.44
CA PHE A 13 -5.73 -9.30 -10.30
C PHE A 13 -6.94 -10.00 -9.68
N GLU A 14 -6.74 -11.27 -9.34
CA GLU A 14 -7.69 -12.09 -8.58
C GLU A 14 -7.17 -12.29 -7.15
N ILE A 15 -8.02 -12.04 -6.17
CA ILE A 15 -7.70 -12.06 -4.74
C ILE A 15 -8.72 -12.96 -4.04
N THR A 16 -8.26 -14.03 -3.41
CA THR A 16 -9.14 -15.01 -2.75
C THR A 16 -9.51 -14.53 -1.34
N ASN A 17 -8.53 -14.06 -0.57
CA ASN A 17 -8.72 -13.48 0.75
C ASN A 17 -8.99 -11.98 0.64
N ARG A 18 -10.24 -11.59 0.93
CA ARG A 18 -10.72 -10.20 0.81
C ARG A 18 -10.22 -9.27 1.93
N LEU A 19 -9.35 -9.76 2.81
CA LEU A 19 -8.70 -8.95 3.84
C LEU A 19 -7.43 -8.29 3.29
N PHE A 20 -7.48 -6.97 3.11
CA PHE A 20 -6.32 -6.12 2.86
C PHE A 20 -5.78 -5.59 4.19
N VAL A 21 -4.47 -5.68 4.41
CA VAL A 21 -3.87 -5.30 5.71
C VAL A 21 -2.82 -4.20 5.51
N GLY A 22 -2.79 -3.22 6.42
CA GLY A 22 -1.76 -2.17 6.44
C GLY A 22 -0.70 -2.42 7.50
N THR A 23 0.45 -1.76 7.37
CA THR A 23 1.65 -2.06 8.18
C THR A 23 1.96 -1.05 9.29
N GLY A 24 1.27 0.08 9.36
CA GLY A 24 1.73 1.26 10.11
C GLY A 24 1.50 1.29 11.63
N LYS A 25 1.00 0.23 12.27
CA LYS A 25 0.58 0.28 13.70
C LYS A 25 1.09 -0.88 14.56
N TYR A 26 1.96 -1.73 14.03
CA TYR A 26 2.55 -2.82 14.80
C TYR A 26 3.66 -2.31 15.71
N ALA A 27 3.80 -2.92 16.89
CA ALA A 27 4.85 -2.57 17.84
C ALA A 27 6.25 -2.97 17.35
N THR A 28 6.36 -4.05 16.59
CA THR A 28 7.60 -4.52 15.96
C THR A 28 7.32 -5.10 14.58
N TYR A 29 8.34 -5.19 13.73
CA TYR A 29 8.21 -5.80 12.41
C TYR A 29 8.04 -7.33 12.46
N GLU A 30 8.55 -7.99 13.49
CA GLU A 30 8.31 -9.41 13.74
C GLU A 30 6.82 -9.66 14.02
N LEU A 31 6.21 -8.84 14.89
CA LEU A 31 4.78 -8.93 15.16
C LEU A 31 3.93 -8.62 13.92
N MET A 32 4.35 -7.65 13.10
CA MET A 32 3.72 -7.38 11.81
C MET A 32 3.77 -8.61 10.91
N ARG A 33 4.96 -9.19 10.69
CA ARG A 33 5.15 -10.38 9.85
C ARG A 33 4.26 -11.54 10.30
N ASP A 34 4.23 -11.80 11.60
CA ASP A 34 3.46 -12.91 12.17
C ASP A 34 1.96 -12.66 12.02
N ALA A 35 1.49 -11.43 12.29
CA ALA A 35 0.08 -11.07 12.11
C ALA A 35 -0.37 -11.15 10.64
N LEU A 36 0.48 -10.71 9.69
CA LEU A 36 0.21 -10.84 8.26
C LEU A 36 0.10 -12.31 7.86
N ALA A 37 1.01 -13.16 8.34
CA ALA A 37 0.99 -14.59 8.04
C ALA A 37 -0.27 -15.27 8.57
N GLU A 38 -0.65 -15.02 9.83
CA GLU A 38 -1.84 -15.58 10.46
C GLU A 38 -3.15 -15.08 9.81
N SER A 39 -3.18 -13.83 9.35
CA SER A 39 -4.35 -13.27 8.68
C SER A 39 -4.66 -13.93 7.31
N GLY A 40 -3.65 -14.59 6.71
CA GLY A 40 -3.71 -15.13 5.37
C GLY A 40 -3.93 -14.07 4.27
N CYS A 41 -3.71 -12.79 4.56
CA CYS A 41 -3.94 -11.72 3.60
C CYS A 41 -3.01 -11.86 2.38
N GLU A 42 -3.52 -11.55 1.20
CA GLU A 42 -2.75 -11.60 -0.04
C GLU A 42 -2.21 -10.22 -0.45
N VAL A 43 -2.77 -9.14 0.10
CA VAL A 43 -2.42 -7.77 -0.25
C VAL A 43 -2.09 -6.95 1.00
N VAL A 44 -0.90 -6.34 0.99
CA VAL A 44 -0.35 -5.58 2.11
C VAL A 44 -0.04 -4.17 1.68
N THR A 45 -0.60 -3.17 2.37
CA THR A 45 -0.34 -1.76 2.02
C THR A 45 0.92 -1.24 2.68
N VAL A 46 1.79 -0.57 1.92
CA VAL A 46 3.05 0.01 2.41
C VAL A 46 3.13 1.51 2.08
N ALA A 47 3.53 2.33 3.05
CA ALA A 47 3.68 3.76 2.85
C ALA A 47 5.06 4.10 2.28
N VAL A 48 5.12 4.76 1.13
CA VAL A 48 6.37 4.93 0.34
C VAL A 48 7.23 6.11 0.79
N ARG A 49 7.23 6.45 2.08
CA ARG A 49 8.05 7.53 2.63
C ARG A 49 9.19 6.96 3.44
N ARG A 50 10.42 7.45 3.23
CA ARG A 50 11.63 6.92 3.87
C ARG A 50 11.52 6.83 5.39
N GLU A 51 10.94 7.85 6.02
CA GLU A 51 10.67 7.90 7.47
C GLU A 51 9.74 6.80 7.97
N ARG A 52 8.90 6.24 7.09
CA ARG A 52 7.92 5.19 7.43
C ARG A 52 8.40 3.79 7.08
N MET A 53 9.53 3.68 6.38
CA MET A 53 10.12 2.40 5.95
C MET A 53 11.19 1.90 6.92
N LEU A 54 11.65 2.75 7.84
CA LEU A 54 12.68 2.43 8.82
C LEU A 54 12.09 2.45 10.23
N ASP A 55 12.48 1.49 11.07
CA ASP A 55 12.21 1.53 12.51
C ASP A 55 13.28 2.34 13.27
N GLU A 56 13.14 2.42 14.59
CA GLU A 56 14.08 3.13 15.47
C GLU A 56 15.52 2.55 15.40
N GLN A 57 15.67 1.32 14.92
CA GLN A 57 16.93 0.63 14.72
C GLN A 57 17.45 0.72 13.27
N ASN A 58 16.81 1.53 12.42
CA ASN A 58 17.11 1.68 10.98
C ASN A 58 16.96 0.38 10.15
N ARG A 59 16.14 -0.58 10.61
CA ARG A 59 15.81 -1.77 9.81
C ARG A 59 14.74 -1.43 8.80
N ASN A 60 14.79 -2.03 7.61
CA ASN A 60 13.82 -1.74 6.56
C ASN A 60 12.60 -2.66 6.69
N ILE A 61 11.40 -2.10 6.65
CA ILE A 61 10.15 -2.87 6.67
C ILE A 61 10.07 -3.93 5.57
N LEU A 62 10.70 -3.68 4.42
CA LEU A 62 10.76 -4.61 3.30
C LEU A 62 11.54 -5.89 3.64
N ASP A 63 12.47 -5.83 4.60
CA ASP A 63 13.20 -7.01 5.07
C ASP A 63 12.28 -8.01 5.80
N PHE A 64 11.06 -7.57 6.17
CA PHE A 64 10.05 -8.36 6.89
C PHE A 64 8.82 -8.68 6.04
N LEU A 65 8.78 -8.22 4.78
CA LEU A 65 7.71 -8.46 3.84
C LEU A 65 8.27 -9.27 2.67
N ASP A 66 7.78 -10.49 2.50
CA ASP A 66 8.12 -11.32 1.35
C ASP A 66 7.36 -10.81 0.10
N PRO A 67 8.07 -10.23 -0.89
CA PRO A 67 7.44 -9.66 -2.08
C PRO A 67 6.93 -10.72 -3.06
N ASP A 68 7.32 -11.99 -2.92
CA ASP A 68 6.79 -13.10 -3.72
C ASP A 68 5.49 -13.64 -3.09
N LYS A 69 5.39 -13.60 -1.77
CA LYS A 69 4.19 -14.01 -1.03
C LYS A 69 3.07 -12.98 -1.10
N TYR A 70 3.38 -11.69 -0.92
CA TYR A 70 2.38 -10.63 -0.82
C TYR A 70 2.36 -9.75 -2.07
N MET A 71 1.16 -9.38 -2.53
CA MET A 71 1.02 -8.21 -3.37
C MET A 71 1.20 -6.96 -2.53
N LEU A 72 2.25 -6.19 -2.78
CA LEU A 72 2.45 -4.92 -2.09
C LEU A 72 1.62 -3.84 -2.77
N LEU A 73 0.84 -3.09 -1.99
CA LEU A 73 0.01 -1.99 -2.46
C LEU A 73 0.58 -0.67 -1.93
N PRO A 74 1.35 0.08 -2.73
CA PRO A 74 1.95 1.31 -2.25
C PRO A 74 0.84 2.34 -2.02
N ASN A 75 0.96 3.13 -0.95
CA ASN A 75 0.02 4.20 -0.66
C ASN A 75 0.72 5.55 -0.54
N THR A 76 -0.03 6.62 -0.80
CA THR A 76 0.45 8.00 -0.71
C THR A 76 0.14 8.63 0.66
N ALA A 77 0.06 7.81 1.72
CA ALA A 77 -0.29 8.30 3.05
C ALA A 77 0.63 9.46 3.49
N GLY A 78 0.01 10.51 4.03
CA GLY A 78 0.71 11.73 4.46
C GLY A 78 0.93 12.76 3.36
N CYS A 79 0.38 12.57 2.15
CA CYS A 79 0.29 13.62 1.15
C CYS A 79 -0.94 14.50 1.40
N PHE A 80 -0.77 15.82 1.27
CA PHE A 80 -1.82 16.83 1.51
C PHE A 80 -2.12 17.70 0.28
N ASN A 81 -1.55 17.33 -0.87
CA ASN A 81 -1.79 17.97 -2.16
C ASN A 81 -1.58 16.95 -3.29
N ALA A 82 -2.07 17.28 -4.48
CA ALA A 82 -2.00 16.40 -5.64
C ALA A 82 -0.55 16.17 -6.13
N GLU A 83 0.31 17.18 -6.08
CA GLU A 83 1.69 17.10 -6.58
C GLU A 83 2.52 16.08 -5.79
N ASP A 84 2.51 16.18 -4.46
CA ASP A 84 3.19 15.23 -3.56
C ASP A 84 2.63 13.82 -3.71
N THR A 85 1.31 13.72 -3.94
CA THR A 85 0.62 12.44 -4.15
C THR A 85 1.11 11.76 -5.42
N ILE A 86 1.16 12.49 -6.54
CA ILE A 86 1.64 11.98 -7.84
C ILE A 86 3.11 11.55 -7.71
N ARG A 87 3.95 12.39 -7.08
CA ARG A 87 5.37 12.06 -6.86
C ARG A 87 5.53 10.80 -6.02
N THR A 88 4.79 10.69 -4.92
CA THR A 88 4.84 9.53 -4.02
C THR A 88 4.34 8.27 -4.70
N ALA A 89 3.30 8.36 -5.53
CA ALA A 89 2.78 7.24 -6.31
C ALA A 89 3.83 6.70 -7.30
N ARG A 90 4.52 7.58 -8.03
CA ARG A 90 5.59 7.20 -8.96
C ARG A 90 6.78 6.56 -8.24
N LEU A 91 7.21 7.12 -7.11
CA LEU A 91 8.25 6.50 -6.26
C LEU A 91 7.82 5.10 -5.77
N GLY A 92 6.53 4.94 -5.44
CA GLY A 92 5.97 3.64 -5.04
C GLY A 92 6.06 2.61 -6.15
N ARG A 93 5.67 3.02 -7.37
CA ARG A 93 5.80 2.20 -8.57
C ARG A 93 7.26 1.80 -8.79
N GLU A 94 8.19 2.75 -8.87
CA GLU A 94 9.62 2.48 -9.09
C GLU A 94 10.20 1.51 -8.04
N LEU A 95 9.85 1.71 -6.77
CA LEU A 95 10.27 0.82 -5.69
C LEU A 95 9.78 -0.61 -5.92
N LEU A 96 8.51 -0.79 -6.25
CA LEU A 96 7.93 -2.12 -6.43
C LEU A 96 8.36 -2.78 -7.75
N GLU A 97 8.60 -2.00 -8.80
CA GLU A 97 9.22 -2.50 -10.04
C GLU A 97 10.62 -3.06 -9.75
N GLY A 98 11.42 -2.36 -8.95
CA GLY A 98 12.74 -2.83 -8.52
C GLY A 98 12.69 -4.13 -7.70
N LEU A 99 11.59 -4.40 -7.01
CA LEU A 99 11.34 -5.64 -6.28
C LEU A 99 10.70 -6.74 -7.15
N GLY A 100 10.36 -6.46 -8.42
CA GLY A 100 9.58 -7.38 -9.26
C GLY A 100 8.17 -7.66 -8.71
N ASN A 101 7.66 -6.84 -7.79
CA ASN A 101 6.39 -7.09 -7.15
C ASN A 101 5.22 -6.77 -8.09
N LYS A 102 4.28 -7.70 -8.23
CA LYS A 102 3.12 -7.57 -9.11
C LYS A 102 2.24 -6.34 -8.81
N GLY A 103 2.28 -5.79 -7.61
CA GLY A 103 1.53 -4.59 -7.22
C GLY A 103 2.09 -3.27 -7.75
N ALA A 104 3.20 -3.26 -8.50
CA ALA A 104 3.82 -2.06 -9.05
C ALA A 104 2.87 -1.21 -9.93
N SER A 105 1.92 -1.84 -10.62
CA SER A 105 0.92 -1.15 -11.44
C SER A 105 -0.23 -0.52 -10.63
N TRP A 106 -0.26 -0.72 -9.31
CA TRP A 106 -1.29 -0.21 -8.42
C TRP A 106 -0.77 0.86 -7.48
N VAL A 107 -1.69 1.72 -7.03
CA VAL A 107 -1.48 2.64 -5.93
C VAL A 107 -2.79 2.81 -5.15
N LYS A 108 -2.70 2.78 -3.82
CA LYS A 108 -3.78 3.23 -2.93
C LYS A 108 -3.66 4.74 -2.80
N LEU A 109 -4.45 5.44 -3.61
CA LEU A 109 -4.46 6.89 -3.67
C LEU A 109 -5.07 7.49 -2.39
N GLU A 110 -4.27 8.25 -1.66
CA GLU A 110 -4.65 8.96 -0.44
C GLU A 110 -4.15 10.41 -0.51
N VAL A 111 -5.09 11.35 -0.63
CA VAL A 111 -4.82 12.80 -0.49
C VAL A 111 -5.59 13.28 0.72
N LEU A 112 -4.90 13.73 1.76
CA LEU A 112 -5.50 14.14 3.03
C LEU A 112 -5.83 15.64 3.00
N GLY A 113 -6.98 16.02 3.55
CA GLY A 113 -7.36 17.42 3.71
C GLY A 113 -6.68 18.10 4.89
N ASP A 114 -6.45 17.37 5.98
CA ASP A 114 -5.77 17.89 7.18
C ASP A 114 -5.19 16.78 8.07
N THR A 115 -4.24 17.15 8.93
CA THR A 115 -3.52 16.22 9.82
C THR A 115 -4.32 15.76 11.04
N LYS A 116 -5.45 16.42 11.35
CA LYS A 116 -6.24 16.18 12.56
C LYS A 116 -7.35 15.15 12.30
N THR A 117 -8.11 15.33 11.22
CA THR A 117 -9.24 14.46 10.86
C THR A 117 -8.80 13.29 9.98
N LEU A 118 -7.74 13.48 9.19
CA LEU A 118 -7.31 12.56 8.15
C LEU A 118 -8.40 12.24 7.12
N LEU A 119 -9.42 13.11 6.99
CA LEU A 119 -10.39 13.01 5.92
C LEU A 119 -9.72 13.27 4.57
N PRO A 120 -10.21 12.63 3.49
CA PRO A 120 -9.64 12.85 2.16
C PRO A 120 -9.99 14.26 1.65
N ASP A 121 -9.05 14.88 0.92
CA ASP A 121 -9.34 16.00 0.03
C ASP A 121 -9.90 15.43 -1.29
N PRO A 122 -11.21 15.60 -1.58
CA PRO A 122 -11.80 15.05 -2.79
C PRO A 122 -11.27 15.72 -4.06
N ILE A 123 -10.95 17.02 -4.02
CA ILE A 123 -10.47 17.75 -5.19
C ILE A 123 -9.03 17.36 -5.50
N GLY A 124 -8.15 17.37 -4.50
CA GLY A 124 -6.78 16.90 -4.64
C GLY A 124 -6.69 15.44 -5.09
N THR A 125 -7.60 14.58 -4.59
CA THR A 125 -7.70 13.18 -5.03
C THR A 125 -8.03 13.07 -6.52
N LEU A 126 -9.05 13.82 -6.99
CA LEU A 126 -9.42 13.81 -8.41
C LEU A 126 -8.29 14.35 -9.30
N GLN A 127 -7.61 15.41 -8.87
CA GLN A 127 -6.48 15.98 -9.61
C GLN A 127 -5.33 14.97 -9.77
N ALA A 128 -4.96 14.27 -8.70
CA ALA A 128 -3.92 13.24 -8.75
C ALA A 128 -4.35 12.06 -9.66
N LEU A 129 -5.60 11.62 -9.54
CA LEU A 129 -6.15 10.55 -10.37
C LEU A 129 -6.11 10.88 -11.87
N GLU A 130 -6.48 12.11 -12.26
CA GLU A 130 -6.49 12.54 -13.67
C GLU A 130 -5.11 12.48 -14.34
N VAL A 131 -4.04 12.62 -13.55
CA VAL A 131 -2.66 12.44 -14.02
C VAL A 131 -2.30 10.97 -14.06
N LEU A 132 -2.43 10.26 -12.93
CA LEU A 132 -1.94 8.89 -12.77
C LEU A 132 -2.65 7.88 -13.68
N LYS A 133 -3.93 8.11 -14.03
CA LYS A 133 -4.68 7.19 -14.91
C LYS A 133 -4.19 7.18 -16.37
N LYS A 134 -3.37 8.16 -16.76
CA LYS A 134 -2.83 8.29 -18.13
C LYS A 134 -1.46 7.63 -18.28
N GLU A 135 -0.89 7.16 -17.19
CA GLU A 135 0.42 6.49 -17.09
C GLU A 135 0.24 4.97 -17.06
#